data_AF-A0A0H5NU95-F1
#
_entry.id   AF-A0A0H5NU95-F1
#
_cell.length_a   1.000
_cell.length_b   1.000
_cell.length_c   1.000
_cell.angle_alpha   90.00
_cell.angle_beta   90.00
_cell.angle_gamma   90.00
#
_symmetry.space_group_name_H-M   'P 1'
#
loop_
_entity.id
_entity.type
_entity.pdbx_description
1 polymer ?
#
loop_
_entity_poly.entity_id
_entity_poly.type
_entity_poly.pdbx_seq_one_letter_code
_entity_poly.pdbx_strand_id
1 'polypeptide(L)'
;MLTLGWPAGTLRLTLNADAAFQGQIELRTQAGTPLPWPAGTSAWLRLTMRGTAFEAIWPATITGALMAWSVPAEQVALVPSRAWAQLWLDYPDHEPILWVEGAVGCGPVGGLGYIAAVPVPETGAVAVPVPGPPGPPGPGGGGCCVVQAVAAHPLGGHRLVVPRDDGTVEYADATDPAHLNRPVWLTTSAWAAGAVADLVTGGEVTELSWTWTPGVPLLVGTNGMLTHTIPPGAVWVRRAALPVDPVTVEYAPTQPIALT
;
A
#
# COMPACT_ATOMS: atom_id res chain seq x y z
N MET A 1 22.25 -6.06 -25.28
CA MET A 1 22.31 -6.75 -23.98
C MET A 1 21.36 -6.01 -23.05
N LEU A 2 20.24 -6.64 -22.71
CA LEU A 2 19.20 -6.08 -21.85
C LEU A 2 19.62 -6.36 -20.40
N THR A 3 20.17 -5.37 -19.71
CA THR A 3 20.47 -5.55 -18.28
C THR A 3 19.20 -5.24 -17.50
N LEU A 4 18.50 -6.29 -17.09
CA LEU A 4 17.43 -6.18 -16.10
C LEU A 4 18.08 -5.71 -14.80
N GLY A 5 17.48 -4.70 -14.15
CA GLY A 5 18.01 -4.10 -12.93
C GLY A 5 18.34 -5.19 -11.92
N TRP A 6 19.63 -5.36 -11.66
CA TRP A 6 20.14 -6.14 -10.55
C TRP A 6 20.54 -5.14 -9.47
N PRO A 7 20.12 -5.30 -8.21
CA PRO A 7 19.49 -6.48 -7.59
C PRO A 7 17.97 -6.61 -7.88
N ALA A 8 17.41 -7.78 -7.53
CA ALA A 8 15.97 -8.06 -7.59
C ALA A 8 15.17 -6.92 -6.93
N GLY A 9 14.25 -6.32 -7.68
CA GLY A 9 13.37 -5.27 -7.19
C GLY A 9 12.29 -5.80 -6.24
N THR A 10 11.70 -4.90 -5.46
CA THR A 10 10.57 -5.24 -4.58
C THR A 10 9.31 -5.45 -5.41
N LEU A 11 8.73 -6.65 -5.35
CA LEU A 11 7.40 -6.95 -5.89
C LEU A 11 6.34 -6.65 -4.83
N ARG A 12 5.28 -5.96 -5.22
CA ARG A 12 4.06 -5.86 -4.42
C ARG A 12 2.91 -6.49 -5.18
N LEU A 13 2.38 -7.60 -4.67
CA LEU A 13 1.23 -8.29 -5.23
C LEU A 13 0.07 -8.21 -4.23
N THR A 14 -1.05 -7.63 -4.67
CA THR A 14 -2.28 -7.61 -3.88
C THR A 14 -3.31 -8.48 -4.57
N LEU A 15 -3.83 -9.45 -3.82
CA LEU A 15 -4.86 -10.36 -4.31
C LEU A 15 -6.17 -10.13 -3.56
N ASN A 16 -7.28 -10.24 -4.30
CA ASN A 16 -8.62 -10.30 -3.73
C ASN A 16 -9.13 -11.73 -3.91
N ALA A 17 -9.39 -12.42 -2.80
CA ALA A 17 -9.83 -13.81 -2.81
C ALA A 17 -11.15 -14.02 -3.59
N ASP A 18 -11.98 -12.98 -3.72
CA ASP A 18 -13.27 -13.05 -4.40
C ASP A 18 -13.21 -12.59 -5.87
N ALA A 19 -12.01 -12.30 -6.40
CA ALA A 19 -11.87 -11.77 -7.76
C ALA A 19 -10.74 -12.46 -8.54
N ALA A 20 -10.92 -12.49 -9.87
CA ALA A 20 -9.86 -12.90 -10.77
C ALA A 20 -8.70 -11.89 -10.71
N PHE A 21 -7.47 -12.40 -10.79
CA PHE A 21 -6.27 -11.58 -10.91
C PHE A 21 -5.92 -11.36 -12.38
N GLN A 22 -5.72 -10.10 -12.75
CA GLN A 22 -5.31 -9.66 -14.08
C GLN A 22 -4.07 -8.77 -13.92
N GLY A 23 -2.89 -9.31 -14.22
CA GLY A 23 -1.61 -8.61 -14.11
C GLY A 23 -0.97 -8.41 -15.47
N GLN A 24 -0.33 -7.27 -15.70
CA GLN A 24 0.37 -7.00 -16.96
C GLN A 24 1.66 -6.21 -16.74
N ILE A 25 2.67 -6.50 -17.57
CA ILE A 25 3.95 -5.80 -17.63
C ILE A 25 4.27 -5.53 -19.10
N GLU A 26 4.64 -4.29 -19.41
CA GLU A 26 5.13 -3.95 -20.75
C GLU A 26 6.62 -3.60 -20.70
N LEU A 27 7.37 -4.22 -21.61
CA LEU A 27 8.77 -3.92 -21.81
C LEU A 27 8.91 -2.63 -22.63
N ARG A 28 9.65 -1.65 -22.11
CA ARG A 28 9.87 -0.36 -22.76
C ARG A 28 11.34 0.04 -22.80
N THR A 29 11.70 0.84 -23.78
CA THR A 29 12.97 1.59 -23.78
C THR A 29 12.99 2.61 -22.66
N GLN A 30 14.16 3.17 -22.34
CA GLN A 30 14.26 4.27 -21.38
C GLN A 30 13.43 5.50 -21.79
N ALA A 31 13.25 5.72 -23.10
CA ALA A 31 12.39 6.77 -23.64
C ALA A 31 10.89 6.42 -23.59
N GLY A 32 10.51 5.26 -23.04
CA GLY A 32 9.13 4.82 -22.87
C GLY A 32 8.50 4.16 -24.09
N THR A 33 9.26 3.89 -25.15
CA THR A 33 8.77 3.20 -26.36
C THR A 33 8.63 1.71 -26.09
N PRO A 34 7.47 1.06 -26.40
CA PRO A 34 7.33 -0.39 -26.27
C PRO A 34 8.37 -1.15 -27.08
N LEU A 35 8.94 -2.19 -26.47
CA LEU A 35 9.93 -3.08 -27.08
C LEU A 35 9.43 -4.51 -26.94
N PRO A 36 9.44 -5.34 -28.01
CA PRO A 36 9.04 -6.73 -27.88
C PRO A 36 9.96 -7.47 -26.92
N TRP A 37 9.38 -8.36 -26.11
CA TRP A 37 10.16 -9.33 -25.36
C TRP A 37 10.99 -10.20 -26.31
N PRO A 38 12.21 -10.63 -25.91
CA PRO A 38 13.00 -11.55 -26.72
C PRO A 38 12.21 -12.79 -27.12
N ALA A 39 12.41 -13.28 -28.34
CA ALA A 39 11.74 -14.48 -28.82
C ALA A 39 12.08 -15.68 -27.93
N GLY A 40 11.07 -16.49 -27.60
CA GLY A 40 11.21 -17.64 -26.72
C GLY A 40 11.29 -17.32 -25.22
N THR A 41 11.17 -16.04 -24.82
CA THR A 41 11.02 -15.68 -23.41
C THR A 41 9.77 -16.38 -22.84
N SER A 42 9.91 -16.96 -21.65
CA SER A 42 8.77 -17.38 -20.83
C SER A 42 8.88 -16.75 -19.44
N ALA A 43 7.75 -16.68 -18.72
CA ALA A 43 7.71 -16.09 -17.39
C ALA A 43 6.62 -16.72 -16.55
N TRP A 44 6.80 -16.73 -15.24
CA TRP A 44 5.76 -17.18 -14.31
C TRP A 44 5.85 -16.45 -12.96
N LEU A 45 4.70 -16.31 -12.33
CA LEU A 45 4.61 -15.96 -10.92
C LEU A 45 4.61 -17.24 -10.10
N ARG A 46 5.54 -17.36 -9.16
CA ARG A 46 5.60 -18.42 -8.17
C ARG A 46 5.20 -17.86 -6.82
N LEU A 47 4.18 -18.44 -6.20
CA LEU A 47 3.71 -18.08 -4.87
C LEU A 47 4.02 -19.23 -3.91
N THR A 48 4.63 -18.92 -2.78
CA THR A 48 4.99 -19.90 -1.74
C THR A 48 4.64 -19.37 -0.36
N MET A 49 4.49 -20.24 0.64
CA MET A 49 4.35 -19.80 2.02
C MET A 49 5.30 -20.60 2.92
N ARG A 50 6.18 -19.87 3.61
CA ARG A 50 7.22 -20.47 4.46
C ARG A 50 6.60 -21.36 5.55
N GLY A 51 7.14 -22.56 5.71
CA GLY A 51 6.66 -23.52 6.71
C GLY A 51 5.39 -24.27 6.30
N THR A 52 4.97 -24.16 5.05
CA THR A 52 3.83 -24.90 4.49
C THR A 52 4.22 -25.60 3.19
N ALA A 53 3.37 -26.52 2.72
CA ALA A 53 3.49 -27.14 1.40
C ALA A 53 2.79 -26.32 0.29
N PHE A 54 2.30 -25.11 0.59
CA PHE A 54 1.61 -24.29 -0.39
C PHE A 54 2.56 -23.79 -1.46
N GLU A 55 2.21 -24.09 -2.72
CA GLU A 55 2.87 -23.57 -3.92
C GLU A 55 1.83 -23.35 -5.02
N ALA A 56 1.91 -22.20 -5.68
CA ALA A 56 1.16 -21.92 -6.90
C ALA A 56 2.11 -21.34 -7.96
N ILE A 57 1.96 -21.78 -9.20
CA ILE A 57 2.74 -21.30 -10.34
C ILE A 57 1.76 -20.83 -11.42
N TRP A 58 1.84 -19.55 -11.76
CA TRP A 58 0.97 -18.92 -12.75
C TRP A 58 1.80 -18.47 -13.96
N PRO A 59 1.70 -19.18 -15.10
CA PRO A 59 2.45 -18.82 -16.29
C PRO A 59 1.93 -17.50 -16.89
N ALA A 60 2.84 -16.72 -17.47
CA ALA A 60 2.49 -15.52 -18.21
C ALA A 60 2.23 -15.85 -19.68
N THR A 61 1.28 -15.14 -20.29
CA THR A 61 1.14 -15.03 -21.74
C THR A 61 1.96 -13.83 -22.22
N ILE A 62 2.86 -14.03 -23.18
CA ILE A 62 3.70 -12.97 -23.74
C ILE A 62 3.28 -12.70 -25.19
N THR A 63 3.04 -11.44 -25.53
CA THR A 63 2.66 -11.00 -26.89
C THR A 63 3.30 -9.66 -27.19
N GLY A 64 4.29 -9.66 -28.09
CA GLY A 64 5.05 -8.46 -28.42
C GLY A 64 5.74 -7.90 -27.17
N ALA A 65 5.41 -6.65 -26.81
CA ALA A 65 5.96 -6.00 -25.63
C ALA A 65 5.24 -6.35 -24.32
N LEU A 66 4.08 -7.02 -24.39
CA LEU A 66 3.22 -7.28 -23.25
C LEU A 66 3.45 -8.68 -22.67
N MET A 67 3.53 -8.76 -21.36
CA MET A 67 3.51 -9.98 -20.55
C MET A 67 2.31 -9.90 -19.62
N ALA A 68 1.46 -10.92 -19.59
CA ALA A 68 0.17 -10.87 -18.91
C ALA A 68 -0.17 -12.16 -18.14
N TRP A 69 -0.85 -12.01 -17.02
CA TRP A 69 -1.43 -13.09 -16.23
C TRP A 69 -2.92 -12.91 -16.13
N SER A 70 -3.66 -14.01 -16.32
CA SER A 70 -5.09 -14.08 -16.09
C SER A 70 -5.36 -15.30 -15.22
N VAL A 71 -5.62 -15.06 -13.94
CA VAL A 71 -5.82 -16.10 -12.94
C VAL A 71 -7.25 -16.00 -12.42
N PRO A 72 -8.04 -17.07 -12.47
CA PRO A 72 -9.45 -17.01 -12.09
C PRO A 72 -9.61 -16.97 -10.56
N ALA A 73 -10.75 -16.45 -10.10
CA ALA A 73 -10.99 -16.15 -8.69
C ALA A 73 -10.83 -17.37 -7.79
N GLU A 74 -11.24 -18.56 -8.25
CA GLU A 74 -11.11 -19.81 -7.51
C GLU A 74 -9.66 -20.21 -7.23
N GLN A 75 -8.71 -19.83 -8.10
CA GLN A 75 -7.28 -20.06 -7.85
C GLN A 75 -6.68 -18.99 -6.94
N VAL A 76 -7.17 -17.75 -7.05
CA VAL A 76 -6.76 -16.65 -6.18
C VAL A 76 -7.19 -16.91 -4.73
N ALA A 77 -8.40 -17.45 -4.53
CA ALA A 77 -8.94 -17.80 -3.21
C ALA A 77 -8.11 -18.84 -2.44
N LEU A 78 -7.32 -19.66 -3.16
CA LEU A 78 -6.44 -20.66 -2.55
C LEU A 78 -5.15 -20.08 -2.00
N VAL A 79 -4.81 -18.82 -2.33
CA VAL A 79 -3.56 -18.19 -1.92
C VAL A 79 -3.65 -17.76 -0.45
N PRO A 80 -2.81 -18.31 0.45
CA PRO A 80 -2.82 -17.91 1.85
C PRO A 80 -2.44 -16.45 2.04
N SER A 81 -3.02 -15.82 3.06
CA SER A 81 -2.51 -14.54 3.54
C SER A 81 -1.06 -14.70 3.99
N ARG A 82 -0.20 -13.75 3.63
CA ARG A 82 1.28 -13.80 3.84
C ARG A 82 2.03 -14.79 2.93
N ALA A 83 1.45 -15.21 1.82
CA ALA A 83 2.25 -15.83 0.76
C ALA A 83 3.37 -14.87 0.29
N TRP A 84 4.42 -15.45 -0.27
CA TRP A 84 5.55 -14.76 -0.89
C TRP A 84 5.50 -15.00 -2.38
N ALA A 85 5.54 -13.94 -3.18
CA ALA A 85 5.48 -13.99 -4.63
C ALA A 85 6.87 -13.73 -5.23
N GLN A 86 7.18 -14.46 -6.28
CA GLN A 86 8.42 -14.38 -7.05
C GLN A 86 8.06 -14.36 -8.53
N LEU A 87 8.59 -13.40 -9.29
CA LEU A 87 8.48 -13.36 -10.74
C LEU A 87 9.76 -13.90 -11.35
N TRP A 88 9.63 -15.00 -12.08
CA TRP A 88 10.72 -15.65 -12.79
C TRP A 88 10.64 -15.35 -14.28
N LEU A 89 11.80 -15.12 -14.89
CA LEU A 89 11.98 -14.96 -16.33
C LEU A 89 12.90 -16.06 -16.83
N ASP A 90 12.52 -16.70 -17.91
CA ASP A 90 13.31 -17.73 -18.57
C ASP A 90 13.55 -17.32 -20.02
N TYR A 91 14.83 -17.28 -20.39
CA TYR A 91 15.27 -16.93 -21.73
C TYR A 91 15.88 -18.19 -22.36
N PRO A 92 15.71 -18.42 -23.67
CA PRO A 92 16.15 -19.66 -24.32
C PRO A 92 17.63 -20.03 -24.08
N ASP A 93 18.49 -19.03 -23.86
CA ASP A 93 19.94 -19.18 -23.76
C ASP A 93 20.48 -18.99 -22.33
N HIS A 94 19.61 -18.88 -21.31
CA HIS A 94 20.01 -18.62 -19.94
C HIS A 94 19.20 -19.48 -18.95
N GLU A 95 19.78 -19.75 -17.78
CA GLU A 95 18.99 -20.33 -16.69
C GLU A 95 17.89 -19.35 -16.25
N PRO A 96 16.73 -19.85 -15.77
CA PRO A 96 15.68 -19.00 -15.24
C PRO A 96 16.19 -18.06 -14.15
N ILE A 97 15.86 -16.78 -14.31
CA ILE A 97 16.30 -15.70 -13.43
C ILE A 97 15.12 -15.27 -12.57
N LEU A 98 15.34 -15.23 -11.25
CA LEU A 98 14.44 -14.53 -10.33
C LEU A 98 14.56 -13.03 -10.58
N TRP A 99 13.51 -12.41 -11.11
CA TRP A 99 13.56 -11.01 -11.52
C TRP A 99 13.12 -10.06 -10.40
N VAL A 100 11.98 -10.33 -9.75
CA VAL A 100 11.48 -9.55 -8.61
C VAL A 100 10.78 -10.47 -7.61
N GLU A 101 10.79 -10.10 -6.33
CA GLU A 101 10.08 -10.84 -5.29
C GLU A 101 9.53 -9.96 -4.17
N GLY A 102 8.55 -10.46 -3.44
CA GLY A 102 7.96 -9.72 -2.33
C GLY A 102 6.69 -10.34 -1.75
N ALA A 103 6.16 -9.69 -0.73
CA ALA A 103 5.00 -10.19 0.00
C ALA A 103 3.70 -10.07 -0.79
N VAL A 104 2.83 -11.07 -0.62
CA VAL A 104 1.44 -11.02 -1.07
C VAL A 104 0.58 -10.40 0.03
N GLY A 105 -0.05 -9.28 -0.30
CA GLY A 105 -1.05 -8.62 0.53
C GLY A 105 -2.48 -9.04 0.17
N CYS A 106 -3.41 -8.90 1.12
CA CYS A 106 -4.84 -8.90 0.85
C CYS A 106 -5.34 -7.46 0.74
N GLY A 107 -6.14 -7.14 -0.28
CA GLY A 107 -6.69 -5.79 -0.50
C GLY A 107 -8.21 -5.81 -0.66
N PRO A 108 -8.91 -4.67 -0.43
CA PRO A 108 -10.36 -4.61 -0.46
C PRO A 108 -10.94 -4.84 -1.86
N VAL A 109 -12.23 -5.19 -1.87
CA VAL A 109 -13.04 -5.56 -3.04
C VAL A 109 -13.10 -4.41 -4.05
N GLY A 110 -12.53 -4.59 -5.25
CA GLY A 110 -12.77 -3.72 -6.42
C GLY A 110 -11.57 -3.26 -7.24
N GLY A 111 -10.33 -3.53 -6.83
CA GLY A 111 -9.13 -3.12 -7.58
C GLY A 111 -8.53 -4.26 -8.43
N LEU A 112 -8.22 -3.98 -9.69
CA LEU A 112 -7.33 -4.83 -10.50
C LEU A 112 -6.02 -5.04 -9.74
N GLY A 113 -5.62 -6.29 -9.47
CA GLY A 113 -4.33 -6.58 -8.86
C GLY A 113 -3.21 -6.11 -9.79
N TYR A 114 -2.51 -5.03 -9.44
CA TYR A 114 -1.40 -4.52 -10.24
C TYR A 114 -0.06 -5.08 -9.76
N ILE A 115 0.88 -5.23 -10.69
CA ILE A 115 2.29 -5.56 -10.40
C ILE A 115 3.06 -4.25 -10.43
N ALA A 116 3.60 -3.78 -9.31
CA ALA A 116 4.56 -2.67 -9.32
C ALA A 116 6.00 -3.20 -9.26
N ALA A 117 6.72 -3.05 -10.37
CA ALA A 117 8.17 -3.11 -10.40
C ALA A 117 8.70 -1.68 -10.30
N VAL A 118 9.44 -1.35 -9.23
CA VAL A 118 10.21 -0.11 -9.13
C VAL A 118 11.63 -0.43 -9.60
N PRO A 119 12.07 0.03 -10.79
CA PRO A 119 13.46 -0.10 -11.18
C PRO A 119 14.29 0.90 -10.38
N VAL A 120 15.37 0.42 -9.76
CA VAL A 120 16.48 1.30 -9.36
C VAL A 120 17.27 1.61 -10.63
N PRO A 121 17.46 2.88 -11.02
CA PRO A 121 18.12 3.19 -12.27
C PRO A 121 19.63 3.10 -12.11
N GLU A 122 20.27 2.03 -12.59
CA GLU A 122 21.60 2.13 -13.18
C GLU A 122 21.65 1.31 -14.50
N THR A 123 21.41 2.04 -15.61
CA THR A 123 21.53 1.63 -17.02
C THR A 123 20.89 0.30 -17.45
N GLY A 124 19.61 0.36 -17.86
CA GLY A 124 18.92 -0.74 -18.54
C GLY A 124 17.45 -0.42 -18.84
N ALA A 125 16.84 -1.14 -19.79
CA ALA A 125 15.43 -0.99 -20.17
C ALA A 125 14.49 -1.15 -18.96
N VAL A 126 13.36 -0.43 -18.98
CA VAL A 126 12.45 -0.35 -17.85
C VAL A 126 11.17 -1.11 -18.18
N ALA A 127 10.82 -2.05 -17.32
CA ALA A 127 9.49 -2.65 -17.34
C ALA A 127 8.54 -1.74 -16.58
N VAL A 128 7.46 -1.30 -17.22
CA VAL A 128 6.45 -0.43 -16.62
C VAL A 128 5.14 -1.21 -16.54
N PRO A 129 4.40 -1.17 -15.42
CA PRO A 129 3.03 -1.68 -15.41
C PRO A 129 2.19 -0.90 -16.42
N VAL A 130 1.44 -1.60 -17.27
CA VAL A 130 0.43 -0.96 -18.11
C VAL A 130 -0.80 -0.70 -17.22
N PRO A 131 -1.20 0.56 -16.99
CA PRO A 131 -2.45 0.82 -16.29
C PRO A 131 -3.61 0.26 -17.13
N GLY A 132 -4.51 -0.50 -16.51
CA GLY A 132 -5.78 -0.85 -17.15
C GLY A 132 -6.59 0.40 -17.53
N PRO A 133 -7.66 0.27 -18.33
CA PRO A 133 -8.60 1.38 -18.50
C PRO A 133 -9.00 1.90 -17.11
N PRO A 134 -8.98 3.22 -16.88
CA PRO A 134 -9.30 3.78 -15.56
C PRO A 134 -10.63 3.23 -15.09
N GLY A 135 -10.62 2.52 -13.95
CA GLY A 135 -11.85 2.20 -13.25
C GLY A 135 -12.57 3.51 -12.88
N PRO A 136 -13.89 3.47 -12.63
CA PRO A 136 -14.54 4.58 -11.95
C PRO A 136 -13.72 4.97 -10.70
N PRO A 137 -13.58 6.27 -10.38
CA PRO A 137 -12.75 6.72 -9.27
C PRO A 137 -13.03 5.93 -7.99
N GLY A 138 -12.04 5.17 -7.53
CA GLY A 138 -12.13 4.42 -6.27
C GLY A 138 -11.96 5.35 -5.06
N PRO A 139 -12.42 4.93 -3.87
CA PRO A 139 -12.07 5.62 -2.63
C PRO A 139 -10.54 5.71 -2.51
N GLY A 140 -10.01 6.88 -2.14
CA GLY A 140 -8.57 7.18 -2.21
C GLY A 140 -7.69 6.18 -1.46
N GLY A 141 -6.82 5.48 -2.20
CA GLY A 141 -5.90 4.48 -1.66
C GLY A 141 -4.61 5.07 -1.10
N GLY A 142 -4.32 4.76 0.16
CA GLY A 142 -2.99 4.89 0.79
C GLY A 142 -2.43 3.50 1.11
N GLY A 143 -1.14 3.25 0.88
CA GLY A 143 -0.57 1.90 0.91
C GLY A 143 -0.49 1.24 2.29
N CYS A 144 -0.51 -0.11 2.32
CA CYS A 144 -0.08 -1.11 3.35
C CYS A 144 -0.64 -1.01 4.78
N CYS A 145 -0.99 0.19 5.18
CA CYS A 145 -1.27 0.62 6.52
C CYS A 145 -2.63 1.29 6.47
N VAL A 146 -3.64 0.70 5.83
CA VAL A 146 -5.00 1.25 5.83
C VAL A 146 -5.99 0.32 6.48
N VAL A 147 -6.92 0.90 7.25
CA VAL A 147 -8.05 0.21 7.88
C VAL A 147 -9.33 0.87 7.42
N GLN A 148 -10.34 0.07 7.07
CA GLN A 148 -11.67 0.58 6.74
C GLN A 148 -12.51 0.77 7.99
N ALA A 149 -13.20 1.91 8.07
CA ALA A 149 -14.09 2.22 9.18
C ALA A 149 -15.28 3.07 8.74
N VAL A 150 -16.32 3.11 9.58
CA VAL A 150 -17.53 3.92 9.37
C VAL A 150 -17.45 5.19 10.21
N ALA A 151 -17.67 6.36 9.62
CA ALA A 151 -17.68 7.62 10.37
C ALA A 151 -18.91 7.73 11.28
N ALA A 152 -18.72 7.96 12.60
CA ALA A 152 -19.82 8.17 13.54
C ALA A 152 -20.57 9.49 13.30
N HIS A 153 -19.83 10.51 12.85
CA HIS A 153 -20.29 11.87 12.55
C HIS A 153 -19.43 12.42 11.39
N PRO A 154 -19.69 13.63 10.86
CA PRO A 154 -18.81 14.19 9.83
C PRO A 154 -17.36 14.30 10.33
N LEU A 155 -16.42 13.84 9.50
CA LEU A 155 -14.98 13.85 9.78
C LEU A 155 -14.27 14.66 8.70
N GLY A 156 -13.31 15.49 9.10
CA GLY A 156 -12.46 16.24 8.19
C GLY A 156 -11.33 15.36 7.68
N GLY A 157 -10.77 15.73 6.52
CA GLY A 157 -9.53 15.12 6.02
C GLY A 157 -8.33 15.53 6.87
N HIS A 158 -7.31 14.67 6.89
CA HIS A 158 -6.07 14.90 7.62
C HIS A 158 -6.29 15.09 9.13
N ARG A 159 -7.25 14.33 9.68
CA ARG A 159 -7.63 14.31 11.10
C ARG A 159 -7.36 12.96 11.73
N LEU A 160 -6.97 13.00 12.99
CA LEU A 160 -6.80 11.81 13.81
C LEU A 160 -8.14 11.29 14.32
N VAL A 161 -8.32 9.98 14.25
CA VAL A 161 -9.55 9.31 14.68
C VAL A 161 -9.23 8.09 15.55
N VAL A 162 -10.21 7.69 16.36
CA VAL A 162 -10.17 6.50 17.22
C VAL A 162 -11.43 5.65 16.98
N PRO A 163 -11.34 4.32 17.14
CA PRO A 163 -12.50 3.45 17.08
C PRO A 163 -13.37 3.55 18.34
N ARG A 164 -14.68 3.58 18.11
CA ARG A 164 -15.74 3.46 19.11
C ARG A 164 -16.11 2.00 19.33
N ASP A 165 -16.80 1.73 20.44
CA ASP A 165 -17.24 0.37 20.78
C ASP A 165 -18.35 -0.17 19.85
N ASP A 166 -19.04 0.71 19.14
CA ASP A 166 -20.05 0.37 18.13
C ASP A 166 -19.44 0.05 16.74
N GLY A 167 -18.11 0.05 16.62
CA GLY A 167 -17.39 -0.23 15.37
C GLY A 167 -17.29 0.97 14.41
N THR A 168 -17.83 2.13 14.78
CA THR A 168 -17.62 3.40 14.06
C THR A 168 -16.35 4.11 14.55
N VAL A 169 -15.97 5.21 13.91
CA VAL A 169 -14.83 6.06 14.31
C VAL A 169 -15.25 7.49 14.59
N GLU A 170 -14.58 8.10 15.55
CA GLU A 170 -14.72 9.51 15.93
C GLU A 170 -13.36 10.20 16.03
N TYR A 171 -13.37 11.51 16.22
CA TYR A 171 -12.12 12.25 16.39
C TYR A 171 -11.35 11.81 17.64
N ALA A 172 -10.05 11.63 17.47
CA ALA A 172 -9.15 11.42 18.60
C ALA A 172 -9.08 12.70 19.46
N ASP A 173 -9.08 12.55 20.78
CA ASP A 173 -9.00 13.67 21.70
C ASP A 173 -8.12 13.35 22.90
N ALA A 174 -7.04 14.12 23.09
CA ALA A 174 -6.08 13.97 24.18
C ALA A 174 -6.62 14.33 25.57
N THR A 175 -7.79 14.98 25.65
CA THR A 175 -8.47 15.33 26.90
C THR A 175 -9.44 14.24 27.36
N ASP A 176 -9.78 13.30 26.48
CA ASP A 176 -10.67 12.18 26.80
C ASP A 176 -9.86 10.97 27.30
N PRO A 177 -10.03 10.55 28.58
CA PRO A 177 -9.33 9.39 29.11
C PRO A 177 -9.75 8.07 28.44
N ALA A 178 -10.95 7.99 27.83
CA ALA A 178 -11.40 6.80 27.12
C ALA A 178 -10.60 6.54 25.83
N HIS A 179 -9.96 7.57 25.29
CA HIS A 179 -9.13 7.49 24.09
C HIS A 179 -7.69 7.04 24.35
N LEU A 180 -7.22 7.10 25.60
CA LEU A 180 -5.82 6.85 25.98
C LEU A 180 -5.23 5.61 25.30
N ASN A 181 -5.88 4.45 25.46
CA ASN A 181 -5.37 3.16 24.96
C ASN A 181 -6.02 2.71 23.63
N ARG A 182 -6.69 3.61 22.91
CA ARG A 182 -7.31 3.28 21.63
C ARG A 182 -6.28 3.37 20.49
N PRO A 183 -6.42 2.57 19.42
CA PRO A 183 -5.73 2.81 18.16
C PRO A 183 -6.03 4.24 17.69
N VAL A 184 -5.02 4.92 17.15
CA VAL A 184 -5.18 6.22 16.51
C VAL A 184 -4.85 6.04 15.04
N TRP A 185 -5.75 6.50 14.18
CA TRP A 185 -5.62 6.45 12.72
C TRP A 185 -5.80 7.84 12.12
N LEU A 186 -5.48 8.02 10.85
CA LEU A 186 -5.50 9.30 10.15
C LEU A 186 -6.43 9.24 8.93
N THR A 187 -7.37 10.18 8.82
CA THR A 187 -8.15 10.38 7.59
C THR A 187 -7.30 11.07 6.53
N THR A 188 -7.45 10.73 5.26
CA THR A 188 -6.80 11.43 4.12
C THR A 188 -7.78 12.34 3.35
N SER A 189 -9.08 12.23 3.66
CA SER A 189 -10.15 13.01 3.03
C SER A 189 -11.30 13.23 4.02
N ALA A 190 -12.21 14.16 3.71
CA ALA A 190 -13.36 14.46 4.54
C ALA A 190 -14.52 13.48 4.26
N TRP A 191 -15.17 13.00 5.32
CA TRP A 191 -16.22 11.99 5.27
C TRP A 191 -17.52 12.52 5.87
N ALA A 192 -18.65 12.14 5.25
CA ALA A 192 -19.96 12.32 5.85
C ALA A 192 -20.20 11.28 6.97
N ALA A 193 -21.13 11.54 7.88
CA ALA A 193 -21.57 10.55 8.85
C ALA A 193 -22.11 9.29 8.15
N GLY A 194 -21.76 8.11 8.66
CA GLY A 194 -22.12 6.81 8.09
C GLY A 194 -21.30 6.41 6.85
N ALA A 195 -20.42 7.27 6.33
CA ALA A 195 -19.57 6.91 5.20
C ALA A 195 -18.50 5.90 5.63
N VAL A 196 -18.19 4.98 4.71
CA VAL A 196 -17.10 4.00 4.85
C VAL A 196 -15.94 4.45 4.00
N ALA A 197 -14.74 4.51 4.56
CA ALA A 197 -13.53 4.78 3.79
C ALA A 197 -12.27 4.31 4.52
N ASP A 198 -11.12 4.54 3.90
CA ASP A 198 -9.82 4.03 4.32
C ASP A 198 -9.10 5.05 5.22
N LEU A 199 -8.67 4.59 6.40
CA LEU A 199 -7.86 5.34 7.35
C LEU A 199 -6.42 4.89 7.29
N VAL A 200 -5.47 5.84 7.29
CA VAL A 200 -4.04 5.55 7.38
C VAL A 200 -3.67 5.19 8.83
N THR A 201 -2.89 4.13 8.98
CA THR A 201 -2.43 3.54 10.24
C THR A 201 -0.91 3.64 10.41
N GLY A 202 -0.19 3.99 9.34
CA GLY A 202 1.26 4.19 9.35
C GLY A 202 1.82 4.61 7.98
N GLY A 203 3.03 5.16 7.95
CA GLY A 203 3.79 5.51 6.76
C GLY A 203 3.71 6.99 6.37
N GLU A 204 4.27 7.32 5.20
CA GLU A 204 4.37 8.69 4.72
C GLU A 204 3.02 9.25 4.26
N VAL A 205 2.70 10.48 4.69
CA VAL A 205 1.49 11.21 4.32
C VAL A 205 1.85 12.65 3.98
N THR A 206 1.39 13.11 2.82
CA THR A 206 1.60 14.48 2.33
C THR A 206 0.27 15.24 2.25
N GLU A 207 0.23 16.45 2.80
CA GLU A 207 -0.88 17.38 2.68
C GLU A 207 -0.37 18.80 2.47
N LEU A 208 -0.71 19.40 1.32
CA LEU A 208 -0.09 20.62 0.82
C LEU A 208 -0.42 21.87 1.64
N SER A 209 -1.48 21.85 2.44
CA SER A 209 -1.84 22.95 3.34
C SER A 209 -1.08 22.95 4.67
N TRP A 210 -0.31 21.89 4.96
CA TRP A 210 0.49 21.82 6.17
C TRP A 210 1.72 22.71 6.12
N THR A 211 2.16 23.12 7.32
CA THR A 211 3.34 23.97 7.53
C THR A 211 4.08 23.52 8.79
N TRP A 212 4.33 22.21 8.88
CA TRP A 212 4.98 21.62 10.06
C TRP A 212 6.45 21.98 10.17
N THR A 213 6.99 21.90 11.40
CA THR A 213 8.43 22.04 11.62
C THR A 213 9.10 20.66 11.53
N PRO A 214 9.99 20.43 10.55
CA PRO A 214 10.69 19.14 10.39
C PRO A 214 11.45 18.75 11.66
N GLY A 215 11.43 17.46 11.99
CA GLY A 215 12.15 16.90 13.14
C GLY A 215 11.52 17.19 14.52
N VAL A 216 10.45 17.99 14.61
CA VAL A 216 9.68 18.21 15.84
C VAL A 216 8.46 17.28 15.85
N PRO A 217 8.26 16.45 16.89
CA PRO A 217 7.15 15.51 16.90
C PRO A 217 5.79 16.21 16.83
N LEU A 218 4.85 15.56 16.14
CA LEU A 218 3.43 15.89 16.18
C LEU A 218 2.71 14.95 17.14
N LEU A 219 1.94 15.55 18.03
CA LEU A 219 1.17 14.90 19.08
C LEU A 219 -0.30 14.80 18.69
N VAL A 220 -1.02 13.89 19.34
CA VAL A 220 -2.48 13.88 19.31
C VAL A 220 -3.01 15.12 20.03
N GLY A 221 -3.82 15.90 19.32
CA GLY A 221 -4.48 17.09 19.84
C GLY A 221 -5.91 16.82 20.34
N THR A 222 -6.73 17.87 20.32
CA THR A 222 -8.19 17.77 20.50
C THR A 222 -8.89 17.72 19.14
N ASN A 223 -10.10 17.19 19.07
CA ASN A 223 -10.89 17.12 17.83
C ASN A 223 -10.11 16.61 16.60
N GLY A 224 -9.26 15.60 16.80
CA GLY A 224 -8.48 14.97 15.74
C GLY A 224 -7.37 15.85 15.15
N MET A 225 -6.99 16.94 15.81
CA MET A 225 -5.89 17.80 15.34
C MET A 225 -4.52 17.14 15.59
N LEU A 226 -3.57 17.36 14.68
CA LEU A 226 -2.14 17.22 14.95
C LEU A 226 -1.62 18.53 15.56
N THR A 227 -0.69 18.45 16.51
CA THR A 227 -0.12 19.63 17.18
C THR A 227 1.33 19.41 17.63
N HIS A 228 2.14 20.47 17.68
CA HIS A 228 3.48 20.41 18.27
C HIS A 228 3.48 20.56 19.80
N THR A 229 2.39 21.07 20.38
CA THR A 229 2.29 21.35 21.81
C THR A 229 1.24 20.47 22.45
N ILE A 230 1.47 20.10 23.71
CA ILE A 230 0.48 19.38 24.52
C ILE A 230 -0.75 20.29 24.67
N PRO A 231 -1.95 19.86 24.25
CA PRO A 231 -3.16 20.66 24.41
C PRO A 231 -3.45 20.94 25.89
N PRO A 232 -3.99 22.13 26.23
CA PRO A 232 -4.49 22.39 27.58
C PRO A 232 -5.52 21.34 27.99
N GLY A 233 -5.39 20.80 29.21
CA GLY A 233 -6.30 19.78 29.73
C GLY A 233 -6.07 18.37 29.19
N ALA A 234 -5.02 18.13 28.41
CA ALA A 234 -4.67 16.78 27.98
C ALA A 234 -4.40 15.90 29.20
N VAL A 235 -5.06 14.75 29.25
CA VAL A 235 -4.89 13.73 30.31
C VAL A 235 -3.94 12.61 29.87
N TRP A 236 -3.51 12.66 28.60
CA TRP A 236 -2.48 11.81 28.03
C TRP A 236 -1.77 12.48 26.86
N VAL A 237 -0.58 11.97 26.53
CA VAL A 237 0.20 12.43 25.37
C VAL A 237 0.65 11.23 24.55
N ARG A 238 0.61 11.37 23.23
CA ARG A 238 1.09 10.35 22.29
C ARG A 238 1.67 11.06 21.07
N ARG A 239 2.86 10.65 20.64
CA ARG A 239 3.38 11.06 19.32
C ARG A 239 2.58 10.32 18.25
N ALA A 240 1.96 11.08 17.36
CA ALA A 240 1.22 10.58 16.20
C ALA A 240 2.10 10.51 14.95
N ALA A 241 2.93 11.52 14.71
CA ALA A 241 3.75 11.61 13.50
C ALA A 241 5.07 12.35 13.74
N LEU A 242 6.00 12.22 12.79
CA LEU A 242 7.22 13.03 12.71
C LEU A 242 7.28 13.71 11.33
N PRO A 243 7.31 15.05 11.24
CA PRO A 243 7.44 15.74 9.96
C PRO A 243 8.81 15.49 9.33
N VAL A 244 8.79 15.03 8.07
CA VAL A 244 9.97 14.87 7.21
C VAL A 244 10.30 16.21 6.56
N ASP A 245 9.27 16.92 6.11
CA ASP A 245 9.31 18.29 5.60
C ASP A 245 8.03 19.04 6.06
N PRO A 246 7.80 20.32 5.69
CA PRO A 246 6.62 21.06 6.14
C PRO A 246 5.26 20.49 5.73
N VAL A 247 5.20 19.73 4.64
CA VAL A 247 3.95 19.18 4.07
C VAL A 247 3.88 17.66 4.15
N THR A 248 4.98 17.00 4.48
CA THR A 248 5.08 15.53 4.53
C THR A 248 5.47 15.06 5.92
N VAL A 249 4.74 14.07 6.44
CA VAL A 249 4.99 13.46 7.74
C VAL A 249 5.13 11.95 7.61
N GLU A 250 6.02 11.36 8.41
CA GLU A 250 5.97 9.94 8.71
C GLU A 250 4.94 9.73 9.82
N TYR A 251 3.78 9.17 9.47
CA TYR A 251 2.74 8.80 10.41
C TYR A 251 3.12 7.50 11.11
N ALA A 252 3.39 7.56 12.41
CA ALA A 252 3.82 6.40 13.20
C ALA A 252 3.41 6.58 14.67
N PRO A 253 2.12 6.34 15.00
CA PRO A 253 1.61 6.51 16.35
C PRO A 253 2.31 5.59 17.36
N THR A 254 2.90 6.18 18.39
CA THR A 254 3.66 5.47 19.46
C THR A 254 2.76 5.02 20.62
N GLN A 255 3.31 4.39 21.66
CA GLN A 255 2.55 4.14 22.88
C GLN A 255 2.23 5.48 23.59
N PRO A 256 1.01 5.67 24.09
CA PRO A 256 0.64 6.86 24.86
C PRO A 256 1.31 6.86 26.25
N ILE A 257 1.45 8.05 26.82
CA ILE A 257 1.86 8.29 28.20
C ILE A 257 0.70 9.01 28.90
N ALA A 258 0.20 8.45 30.01
CA ALA A 258 -0.80 9.12 30.84
C ALA A 258 -0.17 10.29 31.60
N LEU A 259 -0.89 11.42 31.64
CA LEU A 259 -0.51 12.63 32.37
C LEU A 259 -1.35 12.68 33.64
N THR A 260 -0.96 11.85 34.61
CA THR A 260 -1.54 11.84 35.97
C THR A 260 -0.97 12.96 36.82
#